data_AF-A0A7X3K439-F1
#
_entry.id   AF-A0A7X3K439-F1
#
_cell.length_a   1.000
_cell.length_b   1.000
_cell.length_c   1.000
_cell.angle_alpha   90.00
_cell.angle_beta   90.00
_cell.angle_gamma   90.00
#
_symmetry.space_group_name_H-M   'P 1'
#
loop_
_entity.id
_entity.type
_entity.pdbx_description
1 polymer ?
#
loop_
_entity_poly.entity_id
_entity_poly.type
_entity_poly.pdbx_seq_one_letter_code
_entity_poly.pdbx_strand_id
1 'polypeptide(L)'
;MKIAVLRERFEGESRVAATPETVAKYIALGAEIVVEKGAGTGSRISDEQFKEAGATVGATAAATLKGADIVLCVRRPAAADLAGVNADALLIGALDPYGNEKDVAALAKAGVAAMAMEFMPRITRAQVMDILSSQANLAGYQAVVEAAAVFDRAMPMMMTAAGTVRPAKAFVMGAGVAGLQAIATAKRLGAVVSATDVRSAAGEQVESLGAKFIMTEALKDASGTGGYARELTKDEQAAQAELVAGHISKQDMVFTTALIPGRPAPKLVTKAMVESMAPGSVIVDLAAERGGNVELTQPGKVITHNGVTIIGYTNLAGHIPTTASQLYARNLLAFITTLIDAKEKKLAVNWDDELVKATVLTRDGAVVHPAFASPKTDTAGDTEAKPAPAKKPAAKKPATRKPAASKATASEASAAPKADADQAPEAKPAPRKTAARKPAAKASAAKASATEAHPQKDTAPKAPAAKKPAARKPAAKKPAVKKSAAPEGGDK
;
A
#
# COMPACT_ATOMS: atom_id res chain seq x y z
N MET A 1 -31.44 4.50 -8.04
CA MET A 1 -30.32 5.43 -7.82
C MET A 1 -29.34 5.32 -8.99
N LYS A 2 -28.47 6.31 -9.21
CA LYS A 2 -27.45 6.28 -10.27
C LYS A 2 -26.04 6.35 -9.69
N ILE A 3 -25.18 5.42 -10.08
CA ILE A 3 -23.77 5.35 -9.65
C ILE A 3 -22.86 5.57 -10.86
N ALA A 4 -22.05 6.62 -10.80
CA ALA A 4 -21.02 6.92 -11.77
C ALA A 4 -19.67 6.30 -11.36
N VAL A 5 -18.97 5.68 -12.29
CA VAL A 5 -17.60 5.16 -12.10
C VAL A 5 -16.68 5.93 -13.04
N LEU A 6 -15.81 6.77 -12.46
CA LEU A 6 -14.89 7.59 -13.25
C LEU A 6 -13.69 6.79 -13.77
N ARG A 7 -13.08 7.29 -14.85
CA ARG A 7 -11.74 6.87 -15.25
C ARG A 7 -10.72 7.69 -14.46
N GLU A 8 -9.76 6.99 -13.86
CA GLU A 8 -8.66 7.64 -13.14
C GLU A 8 -7.80 8.50 -14.08
N ARG A 9 -7.35 9.65 -13.56
CA ARG A 9 -6.56 10.67 -14.30
C ARG A 9 -5.16 10.89 -13.73
N PHE A 10 -4.87 10.32 -12.55
CA PHE A 10 -3.57 10.43 -11.91
C PHE A 10 -2.52 9.60 -12.67
N GLU A 11 -1.30 10.12 -12.81
CA GLU A 11 -0.24 9.44 -13.55
C GLU A 11 0.18 8.13 -12.86
N GLY A 12 0.25 7.04 -13.61
CA GLY A 12 0.50 5.71 -13.05
C GLY A 12 -0.67 5.13 -12.25
N GLU A 13 -1.86 5.74 -12.29
CA GLU A 13 -3.08 5.08 -11.82
C GLU A 13 -3.75 4.28 -12.94
N SER A 14 -3.94 3.00 -12.67
CA SER A 14 -4.41 1.96 -13.60
C SER A 14 -5.55 1.14 -13.00
N ARG A 15 -5.88 1.37 -11.73
CA ARG A 15 -7.02 0.78 -11.03
C ARG A 15 -8.33 1.43 -11.47
N VAL A 16 -9.45 0.79 -11.10
CA VAL A 16 -10.81 1.27 -11.36
C VAL A 16 -11.71 0.95 -10.16
N ALA A 17 -12.63 1.86 -9.82
CA ALA A 17 -13.44 1.76 -8.62
C ALA A 17 -14.59 0.73 -8.69
N ALA A 18 -14.84 0.15 -9.86
CA ALA A 18 -15.82 -0.92 -10.06
C ALA A 18 -15.32 -1.99 -11.05
N THR A 19 -15.81 -3.21 -10.88
CA THR A 19 -15.60 -4.36 -11.78
C THR A 19 -16.93 -4.96 -12.22
N PRO A 20 -16.99 -5.75 -13.32
CA PRO A 20 -18.21 -6.43 -13.77
C PRO A 20 -18.98 -7.18 -12.68
N GLU A 21 -18.28 -7.85 -11.76
CA GLU A 21 -18.89 -8.51 -10.59
C GLU A 21 -19.65 -7.52 -9.69
N THR A 22 -19.02 -6.40 -9.36
CA THR A 22 -19.63 -5.39 -8.49
C THR A 22 -20.73 -4.61 -9.20
N VAL A 23 -20.61 -4.37 -10.51
CA VAL A 23 -21.66 -3.77 -11.34
C VAL A 23 -22.96 -4.58 -11.25
N ALA A 24 -22.88 -5.89 -11.50
CA ALA A 24 -24.06 -6.77 -11.40
C ALA A 24 -24.68 -6.76 -9.98
N LYS A 25 -23.85 -6.67 -8.94
CA LYS A 25 -24.32 -6.58 -7.54
C LYS A 25 -24.99 -5.24 -7.21
N TYR A 26 -24.45 -4.11 -7.68
CA TYR A 26 -25.12 -2.81 -7.54
C TYR A 26 -26.46 -2.75 -8.31
N ILE A 27 -26.53 -3.36 -9.50
CA ILE A 27 -27.78 -3.46 -10.29
C ILE A 27 -28.82 -4.30 -9.53
N ALA A 28 -28.42 -5.39 -8.88
CA ALA A 28 -29.31 -6.16 -8.01
C ALA A 28 -29.87 -5.32 -6.83
N LEU A 29 -29.06 -4.39 -6.30
CA LEU A 29 -29.47 -3.38 -5.30
C LEU A 29 -30.32 -2.21 -5.87
N GLY A 30 -30.55 -2.16 -7.18
CA GLY A 30 -31.38 -1.14 -7.84
C GLY A 30 -30.65 0.13 -8.27
N ALA A 31 -29.34 0.03 -8.52
CA ALA A 31 -28.56 1.10 -9.13
C ALA A 31 -28.52 0.99 -10.66
N GLU A 32 -28.72 2.12 -11.35
CA GLU A 32 -28.20 2.35 -12.71
C GLU A 32 -26.70 2.60 -12.60
N ILE A 33 -25.89 1.86 -13.37
CA ILE A 33 -24.44 2.05 -13.40
C ILE A 33 -24.02 2.69 -14.71
N VAL A 34 -23.21 3.75 -14.61
CA VAL A 34 -22.53 4.37 -15.76
C VAL A 34 -21.04 4.38 -15.51
N VAL A 35 -20.27 3.83 -16.45
CA VAL A 35 -18.81 3.77 -16.38
C VAL A 35 -18.22 4.70 -17.44
N GLU A 36 -17.26 5.54 -17.08
CA GLU A 36 -16.56 6.38 -18.07
C GLU A 36 -15.81 5.50 -19.07
N LYS A 37 -15.90 5.84 -20.36
CA LYS A 37 -15.23 5.11 -21.44
C LYS A 37 -13.73 4.91 -21.15
N GLY A 38 -13.28 3.66 -21.12
CA GLY A 38 -11.89 3.29 -20.83
C GLY A 38 -11.50 3.30 -19.35
N ALA A 39 -12.44 3.46 -18.40
CA ALA A 39 -12.14 3.41 -16.96
C ALA A 39 -11.45 2.10 -16.55
N GLY A 40 -11.88 0.96 -17.10
CA GLY A 40 -11.32 -0.35 -16.80
C GLY A 40 -10.02 -0.71 -17.52
N THR A 41 -9.56 0.09 -18.49
CA THR A 41 -8.51 -0.34 -19.45
C THR A 41 -7.19 -0.68 -18.77
N GLY A 42 -6.74 0.14 -17.80
CA GLY A 42 -5.53 -0.16 -17.01
C GLY A 42 -5.64 -1.45 -16.18
N SER A 43 -6.85 -1.80 -15.76
CA SER A 43 -7.18 -3.01 -14.99
C SER A 43 -7.50 -4.23 -15.85
N ARG A 44 -7.33 -4.14 -17.18
CA ARG A 44 -7.65 -5.19 -18.17
C ARG A 44 -9.15 -5.54 -18.21
N ILE A 45 -10.01 -4.55 -17.99
CA ILE A 45 -11.47 -4.65 -18.13
C ILE A 45 -11.90 -3.74 -19.29
N SER A 46 -12.58 -4.28 -20.31
CA SER A 46 -13.05 -3.48 -21.44
C SER A 46 -14.42 -2.84 -21.18
N ASP A 47 -14.76 -1.84 -21.99
CA ASP A 47 -16.08 -1.20 -21.98
C ASP A 47 -17.21 -2.22 -22.25
N GLU A 48 -16.94 -3.26 -23.03
CA GLU A 48 -17.86 -4.35 -23.37
C GLU A 48 -18.15 -5.22 -22.15
N GLN A 49 -17.14 -5.57 -21.35
CA GLN A 49 -17.32 -6.36 -20.13
C GLN A 49 -18.16 -5.61 -19.07
N PHE A 50 -18.15 -4.28 -19.10
CA PHE A 50 -19.08 -3.48 -18.29
C PHE A 50 -20.51 -3.48 -18.86
N LYS A 51 -20.68 -3.41 -20.19
CA LYS A 51 -22.00 -3.54 -20.87
C LYS A 51 -22.62 -4.92 -20.65
N GLU A 52 -21.84 -5.98 -20.74
CA GLU A 52 -22.25 -7.37 -20.48
C GLU A 52 -22.71 -7.57 -19.03
N ALA A 53 -22.12 -6.84 -18.08
CA ALA A 53 -22.56 -6.80 -16.69
C ALA A 53 -23.78 -5.89 -16.43
N GLY A 54 -24.30 -5.20 -17.44
CA GLY A 54 -25.48 -4.35 -17.37
C GLY A 54 -25.22 -2.86 -17.09
N ALA A 55 -23.97 -2.40 -17.07
CA ALA A 55 -23.68 -0.96 -17.01
C ALA A 55 -23.84 -0.30 -18.38
N THR A 56 -24.13 1.00 -18.40
CA THR A 56 -23.95 1.84 -19.59
C THR A 56 -22.55 2.48 -19.58
N VAL A 57 -22.08 2.93 -20.74
CA VAL A 57 -20.75 3.55 -20.87
C VAL A 57 -20.89 5.01 -21.27
N GLY A 58 -20.45 5.92 -20.39
CA GLY A 58 -20.45 7.35 -20.60
C GLY A 58 -19.27 7.78 -21.48
N ALA A 59 -19.56 8.45 -22.59
CA ALA A 59 -18.55 8.86 -23.56
C ALA A 59 -17.52 9.87 -23.02
N THR A 60 -17.86 10.59 -21.95
CA THR A 60 -17.02 11.56 -21.23
C THR A 60 -17.35 11.53 -19.72
N ALA A 61 -16.48 12.10 -18.88
CA ALA A 61 -16.74 12.27 -17.44
C ALA A 61 -18.09 12.97 -17.17
N ALA A 62 -18.34 14.11 -17.81
CA ALA A 62 -19.59 14.86 -17.67
C ALA A 62 -20.83 14.06 -18.08
N ALA A 63 -20.74 13.21 -19.12
CA ALA A 63 -21.84 12.32 -19.51
C ALA A 63 -22.05 11.17 -18.50
N THR A 64 -20.97 10.72 -17.85
CA THR A 64 -20.99 9.68 -16.81
C THR A 64 -21.62 10.20 -15.50
N LEU A 65 -21.22 11.40 -15.09
CA LEU A 65 -21.62 12.05 -13.84
C LEU A 65 -23.02 12.67 -13.88
N LYS A 66 -23.55 12.99 -15.06
CA LYS A 66 -24.84 13.69 -15.21
C LYS A 66 -25.96 12.96 -14.46
N GLY A 67 -26.44 13.58 -13.38
CA GLY A 67 -27.51 13.06 -12.53
C GLY A 67 -27.12 11.88 -11.64
N ALA A 68 -25.83 11.71 -11.32
CA ALA A 68 -25.36 10.65 -10.43
C ALA A 68 -25.64 10.98 -8.94
N ASP A 69 -26.10 9.98 -8.19
CA ASP A 69 -26.32 10.02 -6.73
C ASP A 69 -25.06 9.60 -5.97
N ILE A 70 -24.22 8.76 -6.59
CA ILE A 70 -22.94 8.27 -6.05
C ILE A 70 -21.87 8.36 -7.15
N VAL A 71 -20.67 8.80 -6.79
CA VAL A 71 -19.47 8.79 -7.64
C VAL A 71 -18.41 7.91 -7.00
N LEU A 72 -17.96 6.90 -7.73
CA LEU A 72 -16.89 5.99 -7.32
C LEU A 72 -15.57 6.37 -8.01
N CYS A 73 -14.53 6.51 -7.20
CA CYS A 73 -13.16 6.82 -7.63
C CYS A 73 -12.16 5.98 -6.85
N VAL A 74 -10.95 5.81 -7.39
CA VAL A 74 -9.81 5.20 -6.69
C VAL A 74 -9.04 6.29 -5.95
N ARG A 75 -8.64 7.37 -6.64
CA ARG A 75 -8.05 8.57 -6.04
C ARG A 75 -9.02 9.76 -6.09
N ARG A 76 -8.85 10.72 -5.18
CA ARG A 76 -9.59 11.99 -5.15
C ARG A 76 -9.62 12.67 -6.55
N PRO A 77 -10.80 12.87 -7.17
CA PRO A 77 -10.93 13.71 -8.35
C PRO A 77 -10.82 15.19 -7.99
N ALA A 78 -10.45 16.04 -8.95
CA ALA A 78 -10.53 17.48 -8.75
C ALA A 78 -12.00 17.91 -8.59
N ALA A 79 -12.28 18.91 -7.75
CA ALA A 79 -13.66 19.40 -7.55
C ALA A 79 -14.32 19.89 -8.87
N ALA A 80 -13.53 20.37 -9.82
CA ALA A 80 -13.99 20.76 -11.16
C ALA A 80 -14.39 19.56 -12.05
N ASP A 81 -13.83 18.37 -11.82
CA ASP A 81 -14.18 17.16 -12.58
C ASP A 81 -15.58 16.63 -12.20
N LEU A 82 -16.15 17.04 -11.06
CA LEU A 82 -17.42 16.57 -10.52
C LEU A 82 -18.65 17.31 -11.08
N ALA A 83 -18.48 18.18 -12.08
CA ALA A 83 -19.58 18.95 -12.66
C ALA A 83 -20.69 18.06 -13.25
N GLY A 84 -21.91 18.21 -12.74
CA GLY A 84 -23.12 17.54 -13.24
C GLY A 84 -23.68 16.42 -12.36
N VAL A 85 -23.04 16.11 -11.21
CA VAL A 85 -23.64 15.26 -10.17
C VAL A 85 -24.92 15.87 -9.59
N ASN A 86 -25.73 15.08 -8.89
CA ASN A 86 -26.84 15.59 -8.09
C ASN A 86 -26.32 16.38 -6.86
N ALA A 87 -27.15 17.26 -6.32
CA ALA A 87 -26.87 17.89 -5.02
C ALA A 87 -26.74 16.80 -3.94
N ASP A 88 -25.79 16.99 -3.02
CA ASP A 88 -25.46 16.07 -1.93
C ASP A 88 -25.06 14.63 -2.37
N ALA A 89 -24.70 14.45 -3.65
CA ALA A 89 -24.21 13.19 -4.17
C ALA A 89 -22.97 12.68 -3.41
N LEU A 90 -22.92 11.37 -3.18
CA LEU A 90 -21.86 10.74 -2.40
C LEU A 90 -20.60 10.58 -3.26
N LEU A 91 -19.48 11.18 -2.85
CA LEU A 91 -18.17 10.89 -3.46
C LEU A 91 -17.43 9.88 -2.59
N ILE A 92 -17.21 8.66 -3.12
CA ILE A 92 -16.63 7.55 -2.34
C ILE A 92 -15.33 7.08 -3.01
N GLY A 93 -14.24 7.06 -2.24
CA GLY A 93 -12.93 6.59 -2.69
C GLY A 93 -11.82 6.85 -1.68
N ALA A 94 -10.55 6.76 -2.10
CA ALA A 94 -9.42 7.20 -1.28
C ALA A 94 -9.18 8.70 -1.51
N LEU A 95 -9.51 9.53 -0.51
CA LEU A 95 -9.62 10.98 -0.70
C LEU A 95 -8.36 11.76 -0.31
N ASP A 96 -7.43 11.15 0.41
CA ASP A 96 -6.18 11.69 0.94
C ASP A 96 -6.27 13.13 1.47
N PRO A 97 -6.98 13.40 2.58
CA PRO A 97 -7.17 14.76 3.08
C PRO A 97 -5.93 15.36 3.78
N TYR A 98 -5.03 14.54 4.33
CA TYR A 98 -3.87 15.02 5.10
C TYR A 98 -2.80 15.67 4.21
N GLY A 99 -2.60 16.98 4.38
CA GLY A 99 -1.73 17.82 3.55
C GLY A 99 -2.43 18.35 2.29
N ASN A 100 -3.73 18.13 2.14
CA ASN A 100 -4.54 18.43 0.95
C ASN A 100 -5.82 19.22 1.30
N GLU A 101 -5.83 19.93 2.43
CA GLU A 101 -7.03 20.50 3.05
C GLU A 101 -7.76 21.51 2.14
N LYS A 102 -7.03 22.15 1.22
CA LYS A 102 -7.59 23.06 0.20
C LYS A 102 -8.52 22.34 -0.78
N ASP A 103 -8.16 21.13 -1.19
CA ASP A 103 -8.96 20.35 -2.15
C ASP A 103 -10.16 19.73 -1.46
N VAL A 104 -10.02 19.34 -0.19
CA VAL A 104 -11.15 18.92 0.66
C VAL A 104 -12.16 20.07 0.82
N ALA A 105 -11.69 21.28 1.06
CA ALA A 105 -12.55 22.47 1.08
C ALA A 105 -13.14 22.82 -0.30
N ALA A 106 -12.52 22.39 -1.41
CA ALA A 106 -13.08 22.52 -2.75
C ALA A 106 -14.18 21.47 -3.03
N LEU A 107 -14.01 20.22 -2.55
CA LEU A 107 -15.05 19.19 -2.60
C LEU A 107 -16.30 19.61 -1.80
N ALA A 108 -16.10 20.14 -0.59
CA ALA A 108 -17.19 20.72 0.21
C ALA A 108 -17.97 21.79 -0.59
N LYS A 109 -17.25 22.75 -1.21
CA LYS A 109 -17.85 23.80 -2.05
C LYS A 109 -18.51 23.29 -3.34
N ALA A 110 -18.17 22.09 -3.81
CA ALA A 110 -18.85 21.45 -4.94
C ALA A 110 -20.19 20.80 -4.56
N GLY A 111 -20.57 20.80 -3.27
CA GLY A 111 -21.87 20.27 -2.82
C GLY A 111 -21.94 18.74 -2.79
N VAL A 112 -20.79 18.05 -2.74
CA VAL A 112 -20.74 16.58 -2.59
C VAL A 112 -20.54 16.16 -1.14
N ALA A 113 -21.20 15.06 -0.77
CA ALA A 113 -20.99 14.39 0.50
C ALA A 113 -19.84 13.39 0.37
N ALA A 114 -18.61 13.85 0.54
CA ALA A 114 -17.42 13.02 0.31
C ALA A 114 -17.14 12.09 1.51
N MET A 115 -16.92 10.81 1.24
CA MET A 115 -16.63 9.75 2.21
C MET A 115 -15.23 9.18 1.96
N ALA A 116 -14.32 9.43 2.89
CA ALA A 116 -12.92 9.04 2.85
C ALA A 116 -12.76 7.60 3.35
N MET A 117 -12.58 6.65 2.42
CA MET A 117 -12.52 5.22 2.72
C MET A 117 -11.27 4.83 3.55
N GLU A 118 -10.24 5.67 3.57
CA GLU A 118 -9.08 5.56 4.44
C GLU A 118 -9.37 5.80 5.94
N PHE A 119 -10.56 6.34 6.27
CA PHE A 119 -11.04 6.50 7.65
C PHE A 119 -12.02 5.42 8.08
N MET A 120 -12.12 4.32 7.32
CA MET A 120 -12.87 3.14 7.73
C MET A 120 -12.37 2.65 9.11
N PRO A 121 -13.21 2.63 10.16
CA PRO A 121 -12.76 2.33 11.51
C PRO A 121 -12.33 0.87 11.64
N ARG A 122 -11.28 0.61 12.42
CA ARG A 122 -10.70 -0.73 12.59
C ARG A 122 -11.50 -1.61 13.57
N ILE A 123 -12.75 -1.88 13.20
CA ILE A 123 -13.71 -2.73 13.93
C ILE A 123 -14.12 -3.94 13.08
N THR A 124 -14.55 -5.03 13.72
CA THR A 124 -14.79 -6.33 13.05
C THR A 124 -15.76 -6.22 11.86
N ARG A 125 -16.87 -5.47 11.98
CA ARG A 125 -17.84 -5.30 10.88
C ARG A 125 -17.32 -4.51 9.68
N ALA A 126 -16.26 -3.72 9.86
CA ALA A 126 -15.67 -2.84 8.86
C ALA A 126 -14.48 -3.45 8.12
N GLN A 127 -13.93 -4.59 8.59
CA GLN A 127 -12.74 -5.22 7.99
C GLN A 127 -12.91 -5.55 6.50
N VAL A 128 -14.13 -5.90 6.06
CA VAL A 128 -14.44 -6.15 4.65
C VAL A 128 -14.51 -4.87 3.79
N MET A 129 -14.49 -3.69 4.41
CA MET A 129 -14.57 -2.37 3.78
C MET A 129 -13.23 -1.62 3.80
N ASP A 130 -12.23 -2.13 4.54
CA ASP A 130 -10.91 -1.50 4.71
C ASP A 130 -10.07 -1.57 3.41
N ILE A 131 -10.08 -0.47 2.65
CA ILE A 131 -9.26 -0.32 1.45
C ILE A 131 -7.76 -0.26 1.76
N LEU A 132 -7.36 0.23 2.95
CA LEU A 132 -5.94 0.35 3.30
C LEU A 132 -5.34 -1.04 3.48
N SER A 133 -6.03 -1.93 4.20
CA SER A 133 -5.60 -3.32 4.35
C SER A 133 -5.60 -4.07 3.01
N SER A 134 -6.60 -3.90 2.15
CA SER A 134 -6.66 -4.64 0.87
C SER A 134 -5.56 -4.20 -0.11
N GLN A 135 -5.31 -2.88 -0.22
CA GLN A 135 -4.29 -2.36 -1.12
C GLN A 135 -2.88 -2.53 -0.55
N ALA A 136 -2.69 -2.41 0.77
CA ALA A 136 -1.39 -2.64 1.42
C ALA A 136 -0.94 -4.10 1.30
N ASN A 137 -1.87 -5.07 1.39
CA ASN A 137 -1.53 -6.48 1.14
C ASN A 137 -0.94 -6.67 -0.27
N LEU A 138 -1.65 -6.19 -1.29
CA LEU A 138 -1.19 -6.30 -2.68
C LEU A 138 0.10 -5.53 -2.96
N ALA A 139 0.29 -4.35 -2.34
CA ALA A 139 1.54 -3.61 -2.42
C ALA A 139 2.73 -4.39 -1.79
N GLY A 140 2.50 -5.08 -0.67
CA GLY A 140 3.48 -5.95 -0.04
C GLY A 140 3.84 -7.18 -0.89
N TYR A 141 2.87 -7.76 -1.59
CA TYR A 141 3.15 -8.80 -2.61
C TYR A 141 3.97 -8.22 -3.77
N GLN A 142 3.50 -7.12 -4.36
CA GLN A 142 4.07 -6.56 -5.58
C GLN A 142 5.49 -6.03 -5.35
N ALA A 143 5.78 -5.42 -4.20
CA ALA A 143 7.14 -4.98 -3.86
C ALA A 143 8.18 -6.10 -4.00
N VAL A 144 7.85 -7.32 -3.56
CA VAL A 144 8.75 -8.48 -3.69
C VAL A 144 8.89 -8.92 -5.15
N VAL A 145 7.83 -8.82 -5.97
CA VAL A 145 7.87 -9.12 -7.40
C VAL A 145 8.74 -8.11 -8.16
N GLU A 146 8.56 -6.81 -7.92
CA GLU A 146 9.39 -5.74 -8.49
C GLU A 146 10.86 -5.91 -8.11
N ALA A 147 11.15 -6.21 -6.84
CA ALA A 147 12.51 -6.46 -6.38
C ALA A 147 13.13 -7.71 -7.03
N ALA A 148 12.38 -8.80 -7.13
CA ALA A 148 12.82 -10.03 -7.78
C ALA A 148 13.04 -9.86 -9.30
N ALA A 149 12.37 -8.91 -9.94
CA ALA A 149 12.53 -8.61 -11.37
C ALA A 149 13.81 -7.82 -11.69
N VAL A 150 14.39 -7.10 -10.72
CA VAL A 150 15.63 -6.32 -10.89
C VAL A 150 16.84 -6.88 -10.14
N PHE A 151 16.65 -7.93 -9.32
CA PHE A 151 17.71 -8.59 -8.56
C PHE A 151 18.50 -9.57 -9.45
N ASP A 152 19.82 -9.52 -9.39
CA ASP A 152 20.73 -10.22 -10.32
C ASP A 152 21.00 -11.71 -9.97
N ARG A 153 20.37 -12.21 -8.92
CA ARG A 153 20.59 -13.55 -8.35
C ARG A 153 19.28 -14.29 -8.08
N ALA A 154 19.36 -15.62 -8.01
CA ALA A 154 18.22 -16.42 -7.57
C ALA A 154 17.89 -16.16 -6.09
N MET A 155 16.60 -15.98 -5.78
CA MET A 155 16.11 -15.91 -4.40
C MET A 155 16.15 -17.24 -3.63
N PRO A 156 15.78 -18.41 -4.20
CA PRO A 156 15.80 -19.67 -3.46
C PRO A 156 17.21 -20.28 -3.38
N MET A 157 17.41 -21.19 -2.42
CA MET A 157 18.55 -22.10 -2.44
C MET A 157 18.39 -23.08 -3.61
N MET A 158 19.42 -23.26 -4.43
CA MET A 158 19.41 -24.21 -5.54
C MET A 158 20.64 -25.11 -5.51
N MET A 159 20.43 -26.43 -5.55
CA MET A 159 21.49 -27.41 -5.73
C MET A 159 21.66 -27.70 -7.23
N THR A 160 22.85 -27.48 -7.77
CA THR A 160 23.15 -27.70 -9.19
C THR A 160 24.40 -28.58 -9.34
N ALA A 161 24.61 -29.14 -10.54
CA ALA A 161 25.84 -29.88 -10.84
C ALA A 161 27.12 -29.03 -10.74
N ALA A 162 27.01 -27.70 -10.82
CA ALA A 162 28.10 -26.75 -10.64
C ALA A 162 28.27 -26.25 -9.18
N GLY A 163 27.44 -26.74 -8.24
CA GLY A 163 27.46 -26.35 -6.83
C GLY A 163 26.16 -25.72 -6.33
N THR A 164 26.22 -25.16 -5.12
CA THR A 164 25.05 -24.62 -4.39
C THR A 164 24.91 -23.12 -4.57
N VAL A 165 23.79 -22.67 -5.13
CA VAL A 165 23.36 -21.26 -5.07
C VAL A 165 22.80 -21.00 -3.67
N ARG A 166 23.37 -20.03 -2.96
CA ARG A 166 22.87 -19.60 -1.64
C ARG A 166 21.59 -18.78 -1.81
N PRO A 167 20.57 -18.97 -0.94
CA PRO A 167 19.35 -18.19 -0.99
C PRO A 167 19.63 -16.71 -0.71
N ALA A 168 18.81 -15.83 -1.28
CA ALA A 168 18.81 -14.42 -0.95
C ALA A 168 18.30 -14.20 0.48
N LYS A 169 18.76 -13.11 1.10
CA LYS A 169 18.31 -12.64 2.41
C LYS A 169 17.45 -11.40 2.24
N ALA A 170 16.23 -11.46 2.76
CA ALA A 170 15.31 -10.33 2.78
C ALA A 170 15.13 -9.80 4.20
N PHE A 171 15.10 -8.47 4.34
CA PHE A 171 14.81 -7.77 5.59
C PHE A 171 13.61 -6.84 5.42
N VAL A 172 12.58 -7.03 6.25
CA VAL A 172 11.33 -6.26 6.17
C VAL A 172 11.21 -5.35 7.39
N MET A 173 11.07 -4.04 7.15
CA MET A 173 11.05 -3.01 8.18
C MET A 173 9.62 -2.45 8.31
N GLY A 174 8.97 -2.82 9.41
CA GLY A 174 7.54 -2.75 9.62
C GLY A 174 6.86 -4.08 9.25
N ALA A 175 6.09 -4.63 10.19
CA ALA A 175 5.26 -5.82 10.02
C ALA A 175 3.77 -5.44 10.15
N GLY A 176 3.39 -4.37 9.45
CA GLY A 176 1.98 -4.10 9.09
C GLY A 176 1.51 -5.02 7.96
N VAL A 177 0.30 -4.80 7.44
CA VAL A 177 -0.32 -5.66 6.41
C VAL A 177 0.57 -5.82 5.16
N ALA A 178 1.22 -4.75 4.69
CA ALA A 178 2.18 -4.82 3.59
C ALA A 178 3.45 -5.61 3.97
N GLY A 179 4.02 -5.36 5.15
CA GLY A 179 5.21 -6.07 5.63
C GLY A 179 4.99 -7.57 5.79
N LEU A 180 3.89 -7.98 6.40
CA LEU A 180 3.51 -9.40 6.54
C LEU A 180 3.31 -10.07 5.17
N GLN A 181 2.72 -9.38 4.20
CA GLN A 181 2.58 -9.94 2.85
C GLN A 181 3.91 -9.98 2.10
N ALA A 182 4.80 -9.01 2.29
CA ALA A 182 6.17 -9.05 1.75
C ALA A 182 6.97 -10.23 2.34
N ILE A 183 6.87 -10.45 3.67
CA ILE A 183 7.46 -11.61 4.34
C ILE A 183 6.93 -12.91 3.72
N ALA A 184 5.61 -13.07 3.63
CA ALA A 184 5.00 -14.27 3.08
C ALA A 184 5.39 -14.52 1.61
N THR A 185 5.50 -13.48 0.79
CA THR A 185 5.90 -13.59 -0.62
C THR A 185 7.39 -13.91 -0.77
N ALA A 186 8.28 -13.24 -0.02
CA ALA A 186 9.72 -13.53 -0.05
C ALA A 186 10.03 -14.95 0.47
N LYS A 187 9.31 -15.41 1.51
CA LYS A 187 9.35 -16.81 1.98
C LYS A 187 8.91 -17.81 0.92
N ARG A 188 7.85 -17.51 0.15
CA ARG A 188 7.38 -18.35 -0.99
C ARG A 188 8.39 -18.42 -2.14
N LEU A 189 9.18 -17.37 -2.35
CA LEU A 189 10.30 -17.36 -3.30
C LEU A 189 11.60 -17.95 -2.73
N GLY A 190 11.56 -18.57 -1.55
CA GLY A 190 12.67 -19.32 -0.96
C GLY A 190 13.76 -18.47 -0.29
N ALA A 191 13.55 -17.16 -0.11
CA ALA A 191 14.49 -16.30 0.60
C ALA A 191 14.54 -16.59 2.11
N VAL A 192 15.69 -16.32 2.72
CA VAL A 192 15.85 -16.27 4.17
C VAL A 192 15.34 -14.91 4.64
N VAL A 193 14.15 -14.88 5.23
CA VAL A 193 13.49 -13.62 5.62
C VAL A 193 13.71 -13.32 7.11
N SER A 194 13.98 -12.05 7.38
CA SER A 194 13.99 -11.44 8.71
C SER A 194 13.13 -10.18 8.70
N ALA A 195 12.61 -9.77 9.85
CA ALA A 195 11.81 -8.55 9.96
C ALA A 195 11.94 -7.86 11.32
N THR A 196 11.63 -6.56 11.34
CA THR A 196 11.57 -5.75 12.57
C THR A 196 10.30 -4.91 12.59
N ASP A 197 9.72 -4.72 13.77
CA ASP A 197 8.61 -3.81 14.04
C ASP A 197 8.81 -3.24 15.45
N VAL A 198 8.19 -2.11 15.75
CA VAL A 198 8.29 -1.46 17.06
C VAL A 198 7.21 -1.95 18.04
N ARG A 199 6.22 -2.70 17.54
CA ARG A 199 5.13 -3.32 18.30
C ARG A 199 5.49 -4.76 18.65
N SER A 200 5.42 -5.15 19.93
CA SER A 200 5.84 -6.50 20.36
C SER A 200 5.01 -7.62 19.71
N ALA A 201 3.68 -7.43 19.65
CA ALA A 201 2.72 -8.38 19.10
C ALA A 201 2.88 -8.68 17.60
N ALA A 202 3.72 -7.92 16.88
CA ALA A 202 4.06 -8.24 15.51
C ALA A 202 5.09 -9.39 15.41
N GLY A 203 5.86 -9.68 16.47
CA GLY A 203 6.87 -10.73 16.50
C GLY A 203 6.29 -12.12 16.25
N GLU A 204 5.23 -12.49 16.99
CA GLU A 204 4.51 -13.76 16.78
C GLU A 204 4.00 -13.92 15.35
N GLN A 205 3.55 -12.83 14.73
CA GLN A 205 3.04 -12.82 13.35
C GLN A 205 4.18 -13.04 12.35
N VAL A 206 5.33 -12.39 12.53
CA VAL A 206 6.55 -12.60 11.74
C VAL A 206 7.04 -14.05 11.85
N GLU A 207 7.08 -14.61 13.06
CA GLU A 207 7.54 -15.97 13.31
C GLU A 207 6.56 -17.03 12.80
N SER A 208 5.24 -16.77 12.84
CA SER A 208 4.22 -17.65 12.24
C SER A 208 4.38 -17.82 10.72
N LEU A 209 4.96 -16.82 10.05
CA LEU A 209 5.32 -16.87 8.63
C LEU A 209 6.71 -17.51 8.38
N GLY A 210 7.38 -17.96 9.43
CA GLY A 210 8.70 -18.60 9.38
C GLY A 210 9.84 -17.62 9.07
N ALA A 211 9.67 -16.32 9.36
CA ALA A 211 10.74 -15.33 9.30
C ALA A 211 11.31 -15.08 10.70
N LYS A 212 12.58 -14.63 10.79
CA LYS A 212 13.18 -14.28 12.08
C LYS A 212 12.81 -12.86 12.48
N PHE A 213 12.17 -12.68 13.64
CA PHE A 213 11.97 -11.35 14.21
C PHE A 213 13.29 -10.79 14.80
N ILE A 214 13.50 -9.49 14.63
CA ILE A 214 14.71 -8.76 15.04
C ILE A 214 14.28 -7.53 15.84
N MET A 215 14.56 -7.52 17.14
CA MET A 215 14.19 -6.46 18.08
C MET A 215 15.31 -6.26 19.12
N THR A 216 15.38 -5.08 19.75
CA THR A 216 16.23 -4.83 20.92
C THR A 216 15.39 -4.73 22.19
N GLU A 217 15.92 -5.15 23.33
CA GLU A 217 15.33 -4.92 24.66
C GLU A 217 15.09 -3.41 24.97
N ALA A 218 15.82 -2.53 24.28
CA ALA A 218 15.65 -1.08 24.38
C ALA A 218 14.36 -0.57 23.71
N LEU A 219 13.82 -1.29 22.71
CA LEU A 219 12.53 -0.98 22.09
C LEU A 219 11.38 -1.55 22.93
N LYS A 220 11.09 -0.89 24.05
CA LYS A 220 9.88 -1.19 24.83
C LYS A 220 8.64 -0.89 23.99
N ASP A 221 7.74 -1.88 23.91
CA ASP A 221 6.60 -1.93 22.98
C ASP A 221 6.00 -0.56 22.67
N ALA A 222 6.17 -0.12 21.41
CA ALA A 222 5.71 1.16 20.91
C ALA A 222 4.36 1.05 20.19
N SER A 223 3.49 0.16 20.68
CA SER A 223 2.08 0.10 20.27
C SER A 223 1.32 1.40 20.61
N GLY A 224 0.49 1.83 19.66
CA GLY A 224 -0.41 2.97 19.78
C GLY A 224 -1.88 2.56 19.57
N THR A 225 -2.75 3.54 19.37
CA THR A 225 -4.20 3.29 19.19
C THR A 225 -4.51 2.62 17.84
N GLY A 226 -5.55 1.78 17.80
CA GLY A 226 -6.02 1.13 16.58
C GLY A 226 -5.00 0.19 15.91
N GLY A 227 -4.02 -0.33 16.65
CA GLY A 227 -2.98 -1.24 16.14
C GLY A 227 -1.87 -0.56 15.32
N TYR A 228 -1.88 0.78 15.23
CA TYR A 228 -0.73 1.56 14.74
C TYR A 228 0.39 1.60 15.78
N ALA A 229 1.57 2.07 15.37
CA ALA A 229 2.67 2.40 16.30
C ALA A 229 2.53 3.84 16.81
N ARG A 230 3.09 4.13 17.99
CA ARG A 230 3.37 5.50 18.45
C ARG A 230 4.70 6.00 17.86
N GLU A 231 4.97 7.28 18.06
CA GLU A 231 6.30 7.85 17.82
C GLU A 231 7.31 7.30 18.85
N LEU A 232 8.55 7.05 18.39
CA LEU A 232 9.66 6.61 19.23
C LEU A 232 10.36 7.81 19.88
N THR A 233 10.82 7.63 21.11
CA THR A 233 11.76 8.55 21.78
C THR A 233 13.13 8.52 21.09
N LYS A 234 13.99 9.53 21.36
CA LYS A 234 15.33 9.61 20.72
C LYS A 234 16.21 8.39 21.00
N ASP A 235 16.12 7.83 22.21
CA ASP A 235 16.94 6.70 22.63
C ASP A 235 16.45 5.40 21.96
N GLU A 236 15.13 5.24 21.82
CA GLU A 236 14.52 4.16 21.02
C GLU A 236 14.88 4.27 19.53
N GLN A 237 14.88 5.48 18.95
CA GLN A 237 15.32 5.73 17.58
C GLN A 237 16.81 5.39 17.38
N ALA A 238 17.67 5.74 18.33
CA ALA A 238 19.10 5.42 18.28
C ALA A 238 19.35 3.91 18.35
N ALA A 239 18.69 3.19 19.28
CA ALA A 239 18.78 1.74 19.38
C ALA A 239 18.22 1.03 18.13
N GLN A 240 17.15 1.55 17.52
CA GLN A 240 16.64 1.06 16.25
C GLN A 240 17.65 1.26 15.11
N ALA A 241 18.27 2.44 15.03
CA ALA A 241 19.26 2.73 13.99
C ALA A 241 20.51 1.83 14.10
N GLU A 242 20.98 1.53 15.31
CA GLU A 242 22.10 0.60 15.54
C GLU A 242 21.74 -0.84 15.11
N LEU A 243 20.57 -1.34 15.51
CA LEU A 243 20.04 -2.65 15.07
C LEU A 243 19.95 -2.74 13.54
N VAL A 244 19.46 -1.68 12.89
CA VAL A 244 19.34 -1.64 11.42
C VAL A 244 20.73 -1.63 10.77
N ALA A 245 21.66 -0.77 11.20
CA ALA A 245 23.01 -0.71 10.64
C ALA A 245 23.77 -2.05 10.77
N GLY A 246 23.69 -2.68 11.95
CA GLY A 246 24.32 -3.96 12.23
C GLY A 246 23.75 -5.15 11.45
N HIS A 247 22.54 -5.01 10.89
CA HIS A 247 21.84 -6.08 10.17
C HIS A 247 21.74 -5.85 8.65
N ILE A 248 21.49 -4.62 8.19
CA ILE A 248 21.18 -4.29 6.79
C ILE A 248 22.34 -4.59 5.82
N SER A 249 23.58 -4.33 6.25
CA SER A 249 24.83 -4.65 5.54
C SER A 249 25.00 -6.13 5.17
N LYS A 250 24.19 -7.03 5.75
CA LYS A 250 24.24 -8.48 5.55
C LYS A 250 23.09 -9.02 4.68
N GLN A 251 22.22 -8.15 4.17
CA GLN A 251 21.01 -8.50 3.42
C GLN A 251 21.21 -8.26 1.92
N ASP A 252 20.47 -9.00 1.09
CA ASP A 252 20.45 -8.79 -0.36
C ASP A 252 19.24 -7.95 -0.79
N MET A 253 18.15 -7.99 -0.02
CA MET A 253 16.88 -7.32 -0.33
C MET A 253 16.30 -6.64 0.94
N VAL A 254 15.80 -5.41 0.82
CA VAL A 254 15.20 -4.65 1.93
C VAL A 254 13.85 -4.07 1.52
N PHE A 255 12.84 -4.18 2.39
CA PHE A 255 11.49 -3.70 2.16
C PHE A 255 11.06 -2.80 3.31
N THR A 256 10.85 -1.50 3.07
CA THR A 256 10.47 -0.55 4.12
C THR A 256 9.00 -0.16 4.00
N THR A 257 8.22 -0.38 5.07
CA THR A 257 6.75 -0.21 5.09
C THR A 257 6.28 0.67 6.26
N ALA A 258 7.18 1.42 6.90
CA ALA A 258 6.87 2.13 8.13
C ALA A 258 6.19 3.47 7.81
N LEU A 259 4.89 3.57 8.06
CA LEU A 259 4.10 4.77 7.82
C LEU A 259 3.13 5.06 8.97
N ILE A 260 3.04 6.34 9.35
CA ILE A 260 2.08 6.85 10.32
C ILE A 260 1.10 7.77 9.56
N PRO A 261 -0.24 7.57 9.66
CA PRO A 261 -1.21 8.42 8.98
C PRO A 261 -1.04 9.91 9.31
N GLY A 262 -1.14 10.76 8.29
CA GLY A 262 -1.00 12.21 8.44
C GLY A 262 0.40 12.72 8.79
N ARG A 263 1.44 11.88 8.73
CA ARG A 263 2.84 12.26 8.99
C ARG A 263 3.76 11.90 7.81
N PRO A 264 4.92 12.59 7.67
CA PRO A 264 6.00 12.13 6.81
C PRO A 264 6.48 10.74 7.21
N ALA A 265 7.03 9.98 6.26
CA ALA A 265 7.66 8.70 6.53
C ALA A 265 8.92 8.90 7.43
N PRO A 266 9.10 8.13 8.52
CA PRO A 266 10.32 8.19 9.33
C PRO A 266 11.51 7.69 8.51
N LYS A 267 12.66 8.38 8.58
CA LYS A 267 13.90 7.92 7.96
C LYS A 267 14.52 6.81 8.81
N LEU A 268 14.48 5.59 8.28
CA LEU A 268 14.97 4.38 8.94
C LEU A 268 16.23 3.81 8.28
N VAL A 269 16.49 4.16 7.01
CA VAL A 269 17.66 3.71 6.25
C VAL A 269 18.44 4.91 5.75
N THR A 270 19.60 5.16 6.34
CA THR A 270 20.48 6.28 5.96
C THR A 270 21.28 5.99 4.69
N LYS A 271 21.81 7.02 4.04
CA LYS A 271 22.74 6.87 2.92
C LYS A 271 23.90 5.93 3.26
N ALA A 272 24.49 6.07 4.46
CA ALA A 272 25.58 5.21 4.91
C ALA A 272 25.16 3.74 5.10
N MET A 273 23.91 3.49 5.51
CA MET A 273 23.36 2.13 5.56
C MET A 273 23.22 1.53 4.15
N VAL A 274 22.74 2.30 3.16
CA VAL A 274 22.69 1.86 1.75
C VAL A 274 24.10 1.58 1.22
N GLU A 275 25.06 2.47 1.46
CA GLU A 275 26.46 2.32 1.03
C GLU A 275 27.17 1.13 1.71
N SER A 276 26.65 0.62 2.83
CA SER A 276 27.14 -0.58 3.52
C SER A 276 26.61 -1.91 2.96
N MET A 277 25.64 -1.88 2.03
CA MET A 277 25.10 -3.09 1.40
C MET A 277 25.99 -3.58 0.25
N ALA A 278 25.85 -4.84 -0.13
CA ALA A 278 26.56 -5.39 -1.29
C ALA A 278 26.01 -4.81 -2.61
N PRO A 279 26.86 -4.51 -3.61
CA PRO A 279 26.41 -4.26 -4.98
C PRO A 279 25.51 -5.40 -5.50
N GLY A 280 24.49 -5.04 -6.29
CA GLY A 280 23.41 -5.95 -6.71
C GLY A 280 22.23 -6.02 -5.72
N SER A 281 22.36 -5.47 -4.50
CA SER A 281 21.25 -5.42 -3.53
C SER A 281 20.09 -4.53 -4.00
N VAL A 282 18.88 -4.83 -3.52
CA VAL A 282 17.66 -4.08 -3.87
C VAL A 282 16.93 -3.59 -2.63
N ILE A 283 16.50 -2.33 -2.63
CA ILE A 283 15.63 -1.74 -1.62
C ILE A 283 14.30 -1.34 -2.28
N VAL A 284 13.16 -1.67 -1.68
CA VAL A 284 11.84 -1.15 -2.08
C VAL A 284 11.26 -0.34 -0.93
N ASP A 285 10.94 0.91 -1.22
CA ASP A 285 10.45 1.88 -0.24
C ASP A 285 8.95 2.12 -0.44
N LEU A 286 8.13 1.32 0.23
CA LEU A 286 6.66 1.39 0.13
C LEU A 286 6.10 2.67 0.78
N ALA A 287 6.93 3.44 1.50
CA ALA A 287 6.56 4.72 2.08
C ALA A 287 6.91 5.93 1.18
N ALA A 288 7.38 5.70 -0.06
CA ALA A 288 7.86 6.74 -0.98
C ALA A 288 6.87 7.90 -1.20
N GLU A 289 5.56 7.65 -1.27
CA GLU A 289 4.53 8.70 -1.45
C GLU A 289 4.49 9.72 -0.30
N ARG A 290 4.99 9.36 0.90
CA ARG A 290 5.13 10.27 2.05
C ARG A 290 6.60 10.61 2.36
N GLY A 291 7.45 10.57 1.33
CA GLY A 291 8.87 10.94 1.38
C GLY A 291 9.84 9.78 1.57
N GLY A 292 9.35 8.54 1.77
CA GLY A 292 10.15 7.32 1.86
C GLY A 292 10.88 7.11 3.20
N ASN A 293 11.05 5.86 3.61
CA ASN A 293 11.86 5.49 4.78
C ASN A 293 13.38 5.53 4.49
N VAL A 294 13.81 5.49 3.23
CA VAL A 294 15.23 5.60 2.85
C VAL A 294 15.58 7.06 2.58
N GLU A 295 16.75 7.53 3.01
CA GLU A 295 17.21 8.90 2.74
C GLU A 295 17.36 9.21 1.24
N LEU A 296 17.71 8.20 0.43
CA LEU A 296 17.98 8.33 -1.00
C LEU A 296 16.74 8.17 -1.89
N THR A 297 15.58 7.77 -1.35
CA THR A 297 14.37 7.51 -2.16
C THR A 297 13.93 8.74 -2.93
N GLN A 298 13.80 8.60 -4.26
CA GLN A 298 13.13 9.56 -5.13
C GLN A 298 11.73 9.02 -5.46
N PRO A 299 10.65 9.65 -4.97
CA PRO A 299 9.29 9.19 -5.22
C PRO A 299 8.97 9.08 -6.72
N GLY A 300 8.31 7.99 -7.10
CA GLY A 300 7.94 7.66 -8.48
C GLY A 300 9.05 7.07 -9.33
N LYS A 301 10.27 6.89 -8.81
CA LYS A 301 11.45 6.45 -9.59
C LYS A 301 12.08 5.16 -9.08
N VAL A 302 12.82 4.51 -9.98
CA VAL A 302 13.90 3.58 -9.62
C VAL A 302 15.23 4.31 -9.82
N ILE A 303 16.15 4.19 -8.87
CA ILE A 303 17.51 4.75 -8.95
C ILE A 303 18.55 3.70 -8.55
N THR A 304 19.81 3.91 -8.91
CA THR A 304 20.94 3.09 -8.43
C THR A 304 21.95 3.99 -7.71
N HIS A 305 22.37 3.58 -6.51
CA HIS A 305 23.38 4.27 -5.71
C HIS A 305 24.38 3.27 -5.13
N ASN A 306 25.68 3.49 -5.33
CA ASN A 306 26.75 2.55 -4.92
C ASN A 306 26.54 1.08 -5.35
N GLY A 307 25.88 0.86 -6.50
CA GLY A 307 25.53 -0.48 -6.98
C GLY A 307 24.29 -1.11 -6.32
N VAL A 308 23.60 -0.40 -5.43
CA VAL A 308 22.32 -0.79 -4.82
C VAL A 308 21.17 -0.14 -5.59
N THR A 309 20.17 -0.92 -5.97
CA THR A 309 18.97 -0.41 -6.65
C THR A 309 17.89 -0.05 -5.62
N ILE A 310 17.30 1.14 -5.74
CA ILE A 310 16.25 1.66 -4.84
C ILE A 310 14.99 1.93 -5.67
N ILE A 311 13.91 1.22 -5.35
CA ILE A 311 12.59 1.33 -5.97
C ILE A 311 11.68 2.19 -5.08
N GLY A 312 11.34 3.38 -5.55
CA GLY A 312 10.50 4.37 -4.85
C GLY A 312 9.11 4.57 -5.49
N TYR A 313 8.51 3.53 -6.07
CA TYR A 313 7.19 3.63 -6.72
C TYR A 313 6.10 4.07 -5.73
N THR A 314 5.28 5.05 -6.13
CA THR A 314 4.18 5.61 -5.32
C THR A 314 2.85 4.88 -5.47
N ASN A 315 2.68 4.02 -6.50
CA ASN A 315 1.45 3.25 -6.72
C ASN A 315 1.72 1.76 -7.02
N LEU A 316 2.33 1.03 -6.07
CA LEU A 316 2.54 -0.42 -6.20
C LEU A 316 1.24 -1.22 -6.42
N ALA A 317 0.08 -0.73 -5.95
CA ALA A 317 -1.20 -1.36 -6.23
C ALA A 317 -1.60 -1.23 -7.72
N GLY A 318 -1.24 -0.11 -8.38
CA GLY A 318 -1.37 0.09 -9.83
C GLY A 318 -0.44 -0.77 -10.69
N HIS A 319 0.55 -1.43 -10.11
CA HIS A 319 1.38 -2.42 -10.81
C HIS A 319 0.72 -3.82 -10.85
N ILE A 320 -0.32 -4.05 -10.03
CA ILE A 320 -1.16 -5.27 -10.04
C ILE A 320 -2.67 -4.93 -10.19
N PRO A 321 -3.06 -4.12 -11.21
CA PRO A 321 -4.31 -3.37 -11.19
C PRO A 321 -5.56 -4.26 -11.29
N THR A 322 -5.53 -5.36 -12.04
CA THR A 322 -6.69 -6.27 -12.16
C THR A 322 -7.11 -6.83 -10.79
N THR A 323 -6.16 -7.27 -9.96
CA THR A 323 -6.44 -7.77 -8.60
C THR A 323 -6.75 -6.63 -7.65
N ALA A 324 -6.02 -5.51 -7.75
CA ALA A 324 -6.21 -4.35 -6.90
C ALA A 324 -7.62 -3.74 -7.03
N SER A 325 -8.11 -3.56 -8.25
CA SER A 325 -9.46 -3.10 -8.56
C SER A 325 -10.54 -4.10 -8.11
N GLN A 326 -10.30 -5.41 -8.22
CA GLN A 326 -11.25 -6.42 -7.72
C GLN A 326 -11.41 -6.36 -6.20
N LEU A 327 -10.33 -6.21 -5.43
CA LEU A 327 -10.46 -6.06 -3.97
C LEU A 327 -11.05 -4.70 -3.61
N TYR A 328 -10.56 -3.62 -4.21
CA TYR A 328 -11.00 -2.26 -3.95
C TYR A 328 -12.50 -2.06 -4.23
N ALA A 329 -12.98 -2.51 -5.40
CA ALA A 329 -14.40 -2.45 -5.75
C ALA A 329 -15.28 -3.28 -4.80
N ARG A 330 -14.79 -4.42 -4.29
CA ARG A 330 -15.51 -5.21 -3.26
C ARG A 330 -15.53 -4.49 -1.91
N ASN A 331 -14.48 -3.77 -1.52
CA ASN A 331 -14.48 -2.92 -0.32
C ASN A 331 -15.52 -1.79 -0.46
N LEU A 332 -15.55 -1.09 -1.59
CA LEU A 332 -16.54 -0.04 -1.86
C LEU A 332 -17.97 -0.62 -1.83
N LEU A 333 -18.20 -1.75 -2.50
CA LEU A 333 -19.51 -2.42 -2.51
C LEU A 333 -19.96 -2.80 -1.10
N ALA A 334 -19.07 -3.34 -0.26
CA ALA A 334 -19.40 -3.73 1.10
C ALA A 334 -19.86 -2.52 1.95
N PHE A 335 -19.22 -1.37 1.78
CA PHE A 335 -19.64 -0.12 2.43
C PHE A 335 -20.94 0.44 1.83
N ILE A 336 -21.03 0.58 0.51
CA ILE A 336 -22.22 1.13 -0.17
C ILE A 336 -23.49 0.30 0.10
N THR A 337 -23.34 -1.01 0.32
CA THR A 337 -24.47 -1.88 0.72
C THR A 337 -25.07 -1.49 2.08
N THR A 338 -24.33 -0.83 2.99
CA THR A 338 -24.90 -0.31 4.25
C THR A 338 -25.60 1.04 4.09
N LEU A 339 -25.43 1.71 2.93
CA LEU A 339 -26.02 3.01 2.62
C LEU A 339 -27.34 2.89 1.82
N ILE A 340 -27.78 1.67 1.50
CA ILE A 340 -28.92 1.37 0.62
C ILE A 340 -29.99 0.61 1.42
N ASP A 341 -31.24 1.07 1.37
CA ASP A 341 -32.36 0.25 1.84
C ASP A 341 -32.63 -0.87 0.82
N ALA A 342 -32.49 -2.11 1.26
CA ALA A 342 -32.60 -3.30 0.41
C ALA A 342 -34.03 -3.63 -0.06
N LYS A 343 -35.06 -3.04 0.56
CA LYS A 343 -36.47 -3.20 0.16
C LYS A 343 -36.87 -2.13 -0.85
N GLU A 344 -36.59 -0.87 -0.50
CA GLU A 344 -36.94 0.32 -1.29
C GLU A 344 -36.01 0.54 -2.48
N LYS A 345 -34.81 -0.06 -2.46
CA LYS A 345 -33.75 0.09 -3.47
C LYS A 345 -33.36 1.56 -3.72
N LYS A 346 -33.27 2.31 -2.63
CA LYS A 346 -32.96 3.74 -2.58
C LYS A 346 -31.79 3.98 -1.64
N LEU A 347 -31.09 5.09 -1.86
CA LEU A 347 -30.07 5.57 -0.94
C LEU A 347 -30.75 5.99 0.38
N ALA A 348 -30.24 5.48 1.49
CA ALA A 348 -30.79 5.66 2.83
C ALA A 348 -29.64 5.78 3.85
N VAL A 349 -28.81 6.82 3.69
CA VAL A 349 -27.62 7.05 4.53
C VAL A 349 -28.03 7.26 5.99
N ASN A 350 -27.72 6.29 6.85
CA ASN A 350 -27.80 6.47 8.30
C ASN A 350 -26.63 7.32 8.77
N TRP A 351 -26.81 8.65 8.82
CA TRP A 351 -25.82 9.60 9.34
C TRP A 351 -25.45 9.39 10.81
N ASP A 352 -26.20 8.56 11.55
CA ASP A 352 -25.89 8.21 12.93
C ASP A 352 -25.00 6.96 13.09
N ASP A 353 -24.79 6.17 12.03
CA ASP A 353 -23.92 4.98 12.05
C ASP A 353 -22.42 5.34 12.18
N GLU A 354 -21.68 4.54 12.95
CA GLU A 354 -20.25 4.79 13.23
C GLU A 354 -19.36 4.78 11.98
N LEU A 355 -19.69 3.98 10.97
CA LEU A 355 -18.93 3.88 9.71
C LEU A 355 -19.10 5.16 8.90
N VAL A 356 -20.34 5.68 8.85
CA VAL A 356 -20.66 6.95 8.17
C VAL A 356 -20.02 8.12 8.91
N LYS A 357 -20.14 8.17 10.24
CA LYS A 357 -19.52 9.22 11.08
C LYS A 357 -17.99 9.25 11.00
N ALA A 358 -17.34 8.09 10.86
CA ALA A 358 -15.89 8.02 10.72
C ALA A 358 -15.40 8.39 9.31
N THR A 359 -16.14 8.02 8.26
CA THR A 359 -15.72 8.24 6.86
C THR A 359 -16.15 9.58 6.28
N VAL A 360 -17.24 10.20 6.75
CA VAL A 360 -17.75 11.45 6.17
C VAL A 360 -16.75 12.61 6.35
N LEU A 361 -16.23 13.09 5.23
CA LEU A 361 -15.23 14.15 5.14
C LEU A 361 -15.90 15.51 4.90
N THR A 362 -16.84 15.56 3.96
CA THR A 362 -17.63 16.75 3.61
C THR A 362 -19.12 16.42 3.56
N ARG A 363 -19.98 17.40 3.87
CA ARG A 363 -21.45 17.34 3.71
C ARG A 363 -22.03 18.76 3.81
N ASP A 364 -23.22 18.99 3.26
CA ASP A 364 -23.97 20.25 3.44
C ASP A 364 -23.19 21.52 3.04
N GLY A 365 -22.29 21.42 2.05
CA GLY A 365 -21.39 22.50 1.63
C GLY A 365 -20.14 22.72 2.49
N ALA A 366 -19.94 21.93 3.56
CA ALA A 366 -18.91 22.12 4.58
C ALA A 366 -17.98 20.90 4.75
N VAL A 367 -16.84 21.13 5.41
CA VAL A 367 -15.95 20.06 5.92
C VAL A 367 -16.43 19.68 7.31
N VAL A 368 -16.77 18.40 7.52
CA VAL A 368 -17.46 17.93 8.73
C VAL A 368 -16.62 16.97 9.59
N HIS A 369 -15.59 16.34 9.03
CA HIS A 369 -14.74 15.41 9.78
C HIS A 369 -13.96 16.12 10.90
N PRO A 370 -13.97 15.63 12.16
CA PRO A 370 -13.37 16.33 13.31
C PRO A 370 -11.88 16.67 13.18
N ALA A 371 -11.11 15.95 12.36
CA ALA A 371 -9.69 16.25 12.14
C ALA A 371 -9.41 17.35 11.09
N PHE A 372 -10.43 17.83 10.36
CA PHE A 372 -10.28 18.83 9.28
C PHE A 372 -11.30 19.98 9.37
N ALA A 373 -12.40 19.80 10.11
CA ALA A 373 -13.31 20.89 10.45
C ALA A 373 -12.55 21.96 11.24
N SER A 374 -12.55 23.19 10.75
CA SER A 374 -12.12 24.34 11.55
C SER A 374 -12.96 24.40 12.83
N PRO A 375 -12.37 24.77 13.99
CA PRO A 375 -13.17 24.98 15.20
C PRO A 375 -14.24 26.03 14.88
N LYS A 376 -15.50 25.71 15.17
CA LYS A 376 -16.60 26.66 14.97
C LYS A 376 -16.34 27.88 15.85
N THR A 377 -16.03 29.00 15.22
CA THR A 377 -16.23 30.31 15.84
C THR A 377 -17.74 30.49 15.91
N ASP A 378 -18.34 30.10 17.05
CA ASP A 378 -19.76 30.28 17.29
C ASP A 378 -20.08 31.77 17.26
N THR A 379 -20.64 32.24 16.14
CA THR A 379 -21.16 33.60 16.00
C THR A 379 -22.50 33.73 16.70
N ALA A 380 -22.50 33.45 18.02
CA ALA A 380 -23.42 34.12 18.93
C ALA A 380 -23.03 35.60 18.91
N GLY A 381 -23.94 36.46 18.48
CA GLY A 381 -23.66 37.89 18.35
C GLY A 381 -23.46 38.53 19.72
N ASP A 382 -22.37 39.27 19.87
CA ASP A 382 -22.21 40.23 20.97
C ASP A 382 -22.10 41.65 20.39
N THR A 383 -22.53 42.64 21.17
CA THR A 383 -23.03 43.93 20.65
C THR A 383 -21.92 44.99 20.53
N GLU A 384 -22.15 46.03 19.72
CA GLU A 384 -21.20 47.14 19.50
C GLU A 384 -20.59 47.73 20.78
N ALA A 385 -19.27 47.60 20.93
CA ALA A 385 -18.48 48.30 21.94
C ALA A 385 -17.56 49.34 21.27
N LYS A 386 -18.01 50.59 21.23
CA LYS A 386 -17.31 51.73 20.60
C LYS A 386 -16.02 52.10 21.38
N PRO A 387 -14.86 52.31 20.72
CA PRO A 387 -13.58 52.48 21.40
C PRO A 387 -13.42 53.86 22.08
N ALA A 388 -12.77 53.86 23.25
CA ALA A 388 -12.35 55.05 24.00
C ALA A 388 -10.79 55.13 24.08
N PRO A 389 -10.20 56.33 24.21
CA PRO A 389 -8.82 56.57 23.72
C PRO A 389 -7.68 56.27 24.72
N ALA A 390 -6.52 55.93 24.15
CA ALA A 390 -5.30 55.60 24.89
C ALA A 390 -4.60 56.82 25.55
N LYS A 391 -3.89 56.58 26.66
CA LYS A 391 -2.97 57.55 27.30
C LYS A 391 -1.51 57.11 27.17
N LYS A 392 -0.61 58.07 26.94
CA LYS A 392 0.86 57.87 26.86
C LYS A 392 1.48 57.57 28.23
N PRO A 393 2.50 56.68 28.32
CA PRO A 393 3.47 56.67 29.42
C PRO A 393 4.63 57.67 29.15
N ALA A 394 5.34 58.12 30.20
CA ALA A 394 6.43 59.08 30.09
C ALA A 394 7.66 58.78 30.98
N ALA A 395 8.85 59.11 30.46
CA ALA A 395 10.10 59.47 31.15
C ALA A 395 10.70 58.60 32.31
N LYS A 396 11.45 57.56 31.91
CA LYS A 396 12.76 57.04 32.42
C LYS A 396 13.44 57.59 33.72
N LYS A 397 13.99 56.62 34.49
CA LYS A 397 15.33 56.59 35.18
C LYS A 397 15.52 57.42 36.49
N PRO A 398 16.59 57.19 37.30
CA PRO A 398 17.81 56.35 37.10
C PRO A 398 18.00 55.17 38.10
N ALA A 399 19.21 54.60 38.17
CA ALA A 399 19.50 53.26 38.69
C ALA A 399 20.65 53.17 39.72
N THR A 400 20.67 52.09 40.51
CA THR A 400 21.83 51.51 41.21
C THR A 400 21.77 49.98 41.06
N ARG A 401 22.75 49.26 40.49
CA ARG A 401 24.17 48.96 40.80
C ARG A 401 24.34 47.62 41.54
N LYS A 402 25.21 46.77 40.96
CA LYS A 402 25.64 45.42 41.39
C LYS A 402 26.44 45.49 42.71
N PRO A 403 26.67 44.37 43.43
CA PRO A 403 27.79 43.50 43.05
C PRO A 403 27.47 42.00 43.04
N ALA A 404 28.42 41.19 42.59
CA ALA A 404 28.41 39.73 42.70
C ALA A 404 29.83 39.25 43.09
N ALA A 405 29.91 38.14 43.82
CA ALA A 405 31.14 37.42 44.14
C ALA A 405 31.12 36.01 43.49
N SER A 406 32.23 35.26 43.56
CA SER A 406 32.38 33.97 42.87
C SER A 406 33.61 33.19 43.36
N LYS A 407 33.65 31.87 43.05
CA LYS A 407 34.75 30.90 43.27
C LYS A 407 34.86 30.40 44.74
N ALA A 408 35.52 29.29 45.07
CA ALA A 408 36.44 28.46 44.27
C ALA A 408 36.47 26.95 44.66
N THR A 409 36.85 26.12 43.67
CA THR A 409 37.66 24.86 43.64
C THR A 409 38.12 24.07 44.89
N ALA A 410 38.37 22.76 44.64
CA ALA A 410 39.30 21.80 45.30
C ALA A 410 38.82 21.07 46.59
N SER A 411 39.30 19.85 46.94
CA SER A 411 39.87 18.72 46.16
C SER A 411 39.86 17.38 46.96
N GLU A 412 40.04 16.26 46.25
CA GLU A 412 40.73 14.99 46.67
C GLU A 412 40.23 14.01 47.78
N ALA A 413 40.75 12.78 47.61
CA ALA A 413 41.13 11.75 48.60
C ALA A 413 40.13 10.68 49.13
N SER A 414 40.33 9.46 48.61
CA SER A 414 40.54 8.17 49.34
C SER A 414 39.45 7.57 50.27
N ALA A 415 39.00 6.34 49.94
CA ALA A 415 39.32 5.13 50.74
C ALA A 415 38.70 3.82 50.19
N ALA A 416 39.41 2.71 50.40
CA ALA A 416 38.98 1.30 50.32
C ALA A 416 39.94 0.48 51.25
N PRO A 417 39.87 -0.87 51.42
CA PRO A 417 38.88 -1.87 51.00
C PRO A 417 38.45 -2.85 52.15
N LYS A 418 37.66 -3.90 51.82
CA LYS A 418 37.66 -5.30 52.35
C LYS A 418 36.57 -6.11 51.60
N ALA A 419 36.83 -7.30 51.06
CA ALA A 419 37.01 -8.63 51.70
C ALA A 419 35.68 -9.20 52.26
N ASP A 420 35.34 -10.49 52.14
CA ASP A 420 36.17 -11.68 51.83
C ASP A 420 35.34 -12.87 51.27
N ALA A 421 36.01 -13.97 50.84
CA ALA A 421 35.54 -15.35 50.53
C ALA A 421 34.31 -15.57 49.57
N ASP A 422 34.26 -16.47 48.57
CA ASP A 422 34.81 -17.82 48.28
C ASP A 422 33.81 -18.99 48.54
N GLN A 423 34.03 -20.12 47.84
CA GLN A 423 33.36 -21.43 47.88
C GLN A 423 32.09 -21.69 47.02
N ALA A 424 32.29 -22.65 46.11
CA ALA A 424 31.34 -23.71 45.72
C ALA A 424 32.07 -25.06 45.99
N PRO A 425 31.50 -26.28 45.79
CA PRO A 425 30.14 -26.65 45.35
C PRO A 425 29.47 -27.68 46.31
N GLU A 426 28.30 -28.24 45.94
CA GLU A 426 28.06 -29.71 45.91
C GLU A 426 26.69 -30.09 45.30
N ALA A 427 26.28 -31.37 45.33
CA ALA A 427 25.27 -31.93 44.42
C ALA A 427 24.24 -32.91 45.04
N LYS A 428 23.04 -32.96 44.41
CA LYS A 428 22.08 -34.10 44.27
C LYS A 428 21.74 -34.95 45.51
N PRO A 429 20.43 -35.20 45.70
CA PRO A 429 19.92 -36.48 45.19
C PRO A 429 18.61 -36.36 44.38
N ALA A 430 18.15 -37.49 43.83
CA ALA A 430 16.88 -37.64 43.11
C ALA A 430 16.14 -38.89 43.60
N PRO A 431 14.83 -39.05 43.28
CA PRO A 431 14.20 -40.35 43.26
C PRO A 431 13.91 -40.88 41.84
N ARG A 432 14.13 -42.18 41.67
CA ARG A 432 13.57 -43.06 40.61
C ARG A 432 12.08 -43.34 40.93
N LYS A 433 11.19 -43.90 40.11
CA LYS A 433 11.16 -44.68 38.83
C LYS A 433 9.70 -44.50 38.29
N THR A 434 9.30 -44.77 37.03
CA THR A 434 9.19 -46.11 36.39
C THR A 434 8.90 -46.04 34.88
N ALA A 435 9.26 -47.13 34.18
CA ALA A 435 8.60 -47.73 33.01
C ALA A 435 8.35 -46.93 31.70
N ALA A 436 8.72 -47.55 30.57
CA ALA A 436 8.46 -47.09 29.21
C ALA A 436 7.41 -47.96 28.49
N ARG A 437 6.76 -47.40 27.45
CA ARG A 437 6.14 -48.17 26.37
C ARG A 437 6.45 -47.54 25.00
N LYS A 438 6.78 -48.39 24.03
CA LYS A 438 7.05 -48.05 22.62
C LYS A 438 5.74 -48.10 21.82
N PRO A 439 5.50 -47.24 20.81
CA PRO A 439 4.26 -47.26 20.04
C PRO A 439 4.08 -48.56 19.24
N ALA A 440 2.82 -48.93 19.02
CA ALA A 440 2.42 -50.02 18.15
C ALA A 440 1.56 -49.48 17.00
N ALA A 441 1.97 -49.76 15.77
CA ALA A 441 1.13 -49.57 14.59
C ALA A 441 0.32 -50.85 14.32
N LYS A 442 -0.83 -50.73 13.67
CA LYS A 442 -1.51 -51.82 12.96
C LYS A 442 -2.02 -51.31 11.62
N ALA A 443 -2.01 -52.18 10.62
CA ALA A 443 -2.37 -51.87 9.24
C ALA A 443 -3.23 -52.98 8.62
N SER A 444 -3.98 -52.62 7.60
CA SER A 444 -4.62 -53.50 6.61
C SER A 444 -4.78 -52.67 5.32
N ALA A 445 -3.97 -52.83 4.28
CA ALA A 445 -3.87 -53.96 3.32
C ALA A 445 -5.02 -53.96 2.28
N ALA A 446 -4.84 -54.16 0.96
CA ALA A 446 -3.65 -54.25 0.06
C ALA A 446 -4.15 -54.02 -1.42
N LYS A 447 -3.56 -54.42 -2.59
CA LYS A 447 -2.42 -55.29 -2.98
C LYS A 447 -2.01 -55.10 -4.49
N ALA A 448 -0.78 -54.63 -4.76
CA ALA A 448 -0.06 -54.71 -6.08
C ALA A 448 -0.70 -53.99 -7.30
N SER A 449 -0.02 -53.74 -8.45
CA SER A 449 1.35 -54.01 -8.98
C SER A 449 1.91 -52.72 -9.67
N ALA A 450 3.21 -52.39 -9.78
CA ALA A 450 4.40 -53.08 -10.35
C ALA A 450 4.29 -53.33 -11.89
N THR A 451 5.27 -53.05 -12.78
CA THR A 451 6.70 -52.65 -12.64
C THR A 451 7.16 -51.68 -13.79
N GLU A 452 8.45 -51.63 -14.17
CA GLU A 452 9.16 -50.50 -14.80
C GLU A 452 9.47 -50.59 -16.33
N ALA A 453 9.90 -49.45 -16.89
CA ALA A 453 10.95 -49.22 -17.92
C ALA A 453 10.88 -49.77 -19.38
N HIS A 454 10.93 -48.82 -20.33
CA HIS A 454 11.78 -48.70 -21.55
C HIS A 454 12.15 -49.91 -22.47
N PRO A 455 12.63 -49.67 -23.72
CA PRO A 455 12.43 -48.55 -24.65
C PRO A 455 12.01 -49.04 -26.06
N GLN A 456 11.83 -48.13 -27.04
CA GLN A 456 12.01 -48.53 -28.45
C GLN A 456 12.39 -47.36 -29.38
N LYS A 457 13.01 -47.71 -30.52
CA LYS A 457 13.55 -46.82 -31.54
C LYS A 457 13.26 -47.39 -32.93
N ASP A 458 13.05 -46.51 -33.90
CA ASP A 458 13.16 -46.67 -35.37
C ASP A 458 13.14 -48.08 -35.99
N THR A 459 12.12 -48.38 -36.81
CA THR A 459 12.31 -48.95 -38.16
C THR A 459 11.02 -48.91 -39.01
N ALA A 460 11.17 -48.75 -40.33
CA ALA A 460 10.11 -48.91 -41.34
C ALA A 460 10.59 -49.90 -42.42
N PRO A 461 9.69 -50.61 -43.12
CA PRO A 461 9.16 -50.10 -44.40
C PRO A 461 7.64 -50.43 -44.58
N LYS A 462 6.93 -50.24 -45.71
CA LYS A 462 7.27 -50.12 -47.15
C LYS A 462 6.10 -49.44 -47.92
N ALA A 463 6.37 -48.80 -49.06
CA ALA A 463 5.35 -48.19 -49.96
C ALA A 463 5.06 -49.08 -51.20
N PRO A 464 4.13 -48.78 -52.15
CA PRO A 464 4.07 -47.57 -53.00
C PRO A 464 2.63 -46.97 -53.13
N ALA A 465 2.26 -45.98 -53.97
CA ALA A 465 2.91 -45.36 -55.14
C ALA A 465 2.51 -43.88 -55.42
N ALA A 466 3.36 -43.19 -56.20
CA ALA A 466 3.12 -42.19 -57.27
C ALA A 466 1.72 -41.51 -57.44
N LYS A 467 1.58 -40.22 -57.80
CA LYS A 467 2.52 -39.24 -58.40
C LYS A 467 2.08 -37.77 -58.13
N LYS A 468 3.04 -36.85 -58.10
CA LYS A 468 2.91 -35.37 -58.28
C LYS A 468 3.94 -34.93 -59.36
N PRO A 469 4.01 -33.69 -59.89
CA PRO A 469 4.06 -32.38 -59.20
C PRO A 469 2.84 -31.51 -59.64
N ALA A 470 2.79 -30.16 -59.74
CA ALA A 470 3.77 -29.06 -59.67
C ALA A 470 3.10 -27.73 -59.22
N ALA A 471 3.77 -26.59 -59.42
CA ALA A 471 3.26 -25.23 -59.15
C ALA A 471 3.85 -24.19 -60.12
N ARG A 472 3.18 -23.04 -60.32
CA ARG A 472 3.81 -21.81 -60.87
C ARG A 472 3.01 -20.51 -60.62
N LYS A 473 3.77 -19.45 -60.37
CA LYS A 473 3.50 -18.00 -60.51
C LYS A 473 4.73 -17.43 -61.27
N PRO A 474 4.83 -16.14 -61.68
CA PRO A 474 3.84 -15.05 -61.72
C PRO A 474 3.73 -14.38 -63.12
N ALA A 475 2.95 -13.30 -63.26
CA ALA A 475 3.14 -12.24 -64.25
C ALA A 475 2.32 -10.97 -63.89
N ALA A 476 2.68 -9.81 -64.44
CA ALA A 476 1.92 -8.56 -64.36
C ALA A 476 2.09 -7.73 -65.65
N LYS A 477 1.11 -6.89 -66.03
CA LYS A 477 1.26 -5.81 -67.04
C LYS A 477 0.09 -4.80 -67.06
N LYS A 478 0.43 -3.51 -67.18
CA LYS A 478 -0.34 -2.39 -67.79
C LYS A 478 0.15 -2.24 -69.26
N PRO A 479 -0.24 -1.25 -70.14
CA PRO A 479 -1.04 -0.01 -69.93
C PRO A 479 -2.10 0.34 -71.01
N ALA A 480 -2.83 1.45 -70.82
CA ALA A 480 -3.60 2.21 -71.84
C ALA A 480 -3.75 3.70 -71.40
N VAL A 481 -4.02 4.65 -72.32
CA VAL A 481 -3.95 6.12 -72.05
C VAL A 481 -4.94 6.98 -72.88
N LYS A 482 -5.68 7.91 -72.22
CA LYS A 482 -6.20 9.25 -72.65
C LYS A 482 -7.16 9.81 -71.56
N LYS A 483 -7.05 11.06 -71.06
CA LYS A 483 -7.52 12.38 -71.57
C LYS A 483 -9.03 12.47 -71.84
N SER A 484 -9.76 13.57 -71.58
CA SER A 484 -9.43 14.97 -71.16
C SER A 484 -9.39 15.14 -69.60
N ALA A 485 -9.64 16.26 -68.87
CA ALA A 485 -10.10 17.65 -69.12
C ALA A 485 -9.54 18.68 -68.08
N ALA A 486 -10.28 19.77 -67.77
CA ALA A 486 -9.95 20.89 -66.83
C ALA A 486 -11.21 21.30 -66.01
N PRO A 487 -11.17 22.21 -65.00
CA PRO A 487 -10.76 23.64 -65.07
C PRO A 487 -9.36 23.92 -64.45
N GLU A 488 -8.62 25.00 -64.74
CA GLU A 488 -8.80 26.45 -64.38
C GLU A 488 -8.83 26.73 -62.86
N GLY A 489 -8.01 27.63 -62.27
CA GLY A 489 -6.82 28.31 -62.83
C GLY A 489 -6.32 29.51 -61.99
N GLY A 490 -4.99 29.60 -61.75
CA GLY A 490 -4.30 30.74 -61.10
C GLY A 490 -4.61 30.95 -59.61
N ASP A 491 -3.94 31.83 -58.85
CA ASP A 491 -2.62 32.51 -58.91
C ASP A 491 -2.43 33.09 -57.48
N LYS A 492 -1.27 33.18 -56.82
CA LYS A 492 0.13 33.03 -57.23
C LYS A 492 0.99 32.58 -56.04
#